data_AF-A0A354K3W4-F1
#
_entry.id   AF-A0A354K3W4-F1
#
_cell.length_a   1.000
_cell.length_b   1.000
_cell.length_c   1.000
_cell.angle_alpha   90.00
_cell.angle_beta   90.00
_cell.angle_gamma   90.00
#
_symmetry.space_group_name_H-M   'P 1'
#
loop_
_entity.id
_entity.type
_entity.pdbx_description
1 polymer ?
#
loop_
_entity_poly.entity_id
_entity_poly.type
_entity_poly.pdbx_seq_one_letter_code
_entity_poly.pdbx_strand_id
1 'polypeptide(L)'
;MKWFDGSELDVKQFTGESLCEKLSLEMWDSDSEQRAEFPDFIQSAMCIIDFDTITSMEGFSTPFFGEYTPEYYAQIIAAFRVIGDAQDADILAEALRLDAQYQEMSDSAADDAESDRLSDELSEKLSELETGLYLNTDADMWAMLYRWLDENLQKL
;
A
#
# COMPACT_ATOMS: atom_id res chain seq x y z
N MET A 1 23.20 -6.61 5.08
CA MET A 1 22.23 -7.21 4.15
C MET A 1 22.45 -6.57 2.80
N LYS A 2 22.29 -7.32 1.71
CA LYS A 2 22.41 -6.71 0.38
C LYS A 2 21.30 -5.67 0.18
N TRP A 3 21.66 -4.52 -0.36
CA TRP A 3 20.76 -3.41 -0.64
C TRP A 3 20.39 -3.32 -2.12
N PHE A 4 19.60 -2.32 -2.52
CA PHE A 4 19.14 -2.14 -3.91
C PHE A 4 20.30 -2.05 -4.91
N ASP A 5 21.38 -1.37 -4.56
CA ASP A 5 22.58 -1.24 -5.41
C ASP A 5 23.55 -2.46 -5.32
N GLY A 6 23.15 -3.50 -4.60
CA GLY A 6 23.96 -4.69 -4.34
C GLY A 6 25.04 -4.51 -3.26
N SER A 7 25.16 -3.32 -2.66
CA SER A 7 26.07 -3.07 -1.54
C SER A 7 25.59 -3.76 -0.26
N GLU A 8 26.50 -3.99 0.69
CA GLU A 8 26.12 -4.42 2.04
C GLU A 8 25.69 -3.21 2.87
N LEU A 9 24.44 -3.21 3.31
CA LEU A 9 23.89 -2.24 4.24
C LEU A 9 23.78 -2.83 5.64
N ASP A 10 24.33 -2.11 6.62
CA ASP A 10 23.98 -2.30 8.03
C ASP A 10 22.71 -1.51 8.32
N VAL A 11 21.57 -2.20 8.42
CA VAL A 11 20.28 -1.55 8.69
C VAL A 11 20.15 -1.05 10.14
N LYS A 12 20.98 -1.52 11.08
CA LYS A 12 20.92 -1.10 12.49
C LYS A 12 21.39 0.32 12.72
N GLN A 13 22.01 0.95 11.72
CA GLN A 13 22.46 2.35 11.80
C GLN A 13 21.31 3.35 11.64
N PHE A 14 20.14 2.91 11.18
CA PHE A 14 18.99 3.77 10.91
C PHE A 14 18.02 3.79 12.10
N THR A 15 17.30 4.90 12.24
CA THR A 15 15.97 4.94 12.88
C THR A 15 14.91 4.58 11.86
N GLY A 16 13.69 4.26 12.30
CA GLY A 16 12.55 4.00 11.42
C GLY A 16 12.29 5.14 10.43
N GLU A 17 12.37 6.40 10.90
CA GLU A 17 12.26 7.59 10.05
C GLU A 17 13.35 7.63 8.96
N SER A 18 14.63 7.57 9.36
CA SER A 18 15.75 7.64 8.38
C SER A 18 15.80 6.43 7.44
N LEU A 19 15.26 5.29 7.86
CA LEU A 19 15.11 4.12 7.00
C LEU A 19 14.00 4.35 5.97
N CYS A 20 12.86 4.92 6.37
CA CYS A 20 11.81 5.34 5.44
C CYS A 20 12.35 6.35 4.42
N GLU A 21 13.08 7.38 4.86
CA GLU A 21 13.71 8.34 3.93
C GLU A 21 14.59 7.65 2.89
N LYS A 22 15.42 6.70 3.33
CA LYS A 22 16.28 5.93 2.43
C LYS A 22 15.49 5.05 1.47
N LEU A 23 14.45 4.37 1.96
CA LEU A 23 13.57 3.54 1.14
C LEU A 23 12.85 4.39 0.09
N SER A 24 12.22 5.49 0.48
CA SER A 24 11.47 6.39 -0.42
C SER A 24 12.32 6.98 -1.54
N LEU A 25 13.66 7.04 -1.38
CA LEU A 25 14.57 7.50 -2.42
C LEU A 25 15.02 6.40 -3.36
N GLU A 26 15.19 5.18 -2.86
CA GLU A 26 15.96 4.14 -3.57
C GLU A 26 15.11 2.94 -4.01
N MET A 27 13.88 2.79 -3.50
CA MET A 27 13.05 1.62 -3.82
C MET A 27 12.55 1.58 -5.27
N TRP A 28 12.47 2.73 -5.94
CA TRP A 28 11.90 2.87 -7.28
C TRP A 28 12.72 2.22 -8.38
N ASP A 29 14.04 2.15 -8.21
CA ASP A 29 14.96 1.59 -9.21
C ASP A 29 15.21 0.08 -9.03
N SER A 30 14.40 -0.60 -8.19
CA SER A 30 14.59 -2.02 -7.84
C SER A 30 13.60 -2.95 -8.54
N ASP A 31 14.12 -4.05 -9.10
CA ASP A 31 13.31 -5.12 -9.69
C ASP A 31 12.56 -5.92 -8.61
N SER A 32 11.36 -6.39 -8.93
CA SER A 32 10.47 -7.11 -7.99
C SER A 32 11.11 -8.37 -7.37
N GLU A 33 11.99 -9.07 -8.09
CA GLU A 33 12.74 -10.22 -7.59
C GLU A 33 13.69 -9.83 -6.44
N GLN A 34 14.35 -8.67 -6.55
CA GLN A 34 15.25 -8.16 -5.51
C GLN A 34 14.47 -7.71 -4.27
N ARG A 35 13.27 -7.17 -4.46
CA ARG A 35 12.39 -6.77 -3.35
C ARG A 35 11.98 -7.96 -2.47
N ALA A 36 11.75 -9.12 -3.08
CA ALA A 36 11.35 -10.33 -2.37
C ALA A 36 12.45 -10.92 -1.47
N GLU A 37 13.72 -10.54 -1.69
CA GLU A 37 14.84 -10.97 -0.84
C GLU A 37 15.00 -10.14 0.44
N PHE A 38 14.29 -9.00 0.54
CA PHE A 38 14.39 -8.16 1.73
C PHE A 38 13.64 -8.78 2.93
N PRO A 39 14.05 -8.45 4.17
CA PRO A 39 13.29 -8.84 5.35
C PRO A 39 11.85 -8.31 5.30
N ASP A 40 10.91 -9.08 5.85
CA ASP A 40 9.47 -8.75 5.85
C ASP A 40 9.17 -7.32 6.34
N PHE A 41 9.95 -6.82 7.31
CA PHE A 41 9.75 -5.47 7.84
C PHE A 41 10.11 -4.36 6.85
N ILE A 42 11.11 -4.60 6.00
CA ILE A 42 11.49 -3.70 4.90
C ILE A 42 10.41 -3.76 3.82
N GLN A 43 9.95 -4.96 3.46
CA GLN A 43 8.91 -5.13 2.44
C GLN A 43 7.60 -4.44 2.84
N SER A 44 7.20 -4.54 4.11
CA SER A 44 5.99 -3.87 4.60
C SER A 44 6.12 -2.34 4.57
N ALA A 45 7.29 -1.80 4.96
CA ALA A 45 7.55 -0.37 4.85
C ALA A 45 7.49 0.11 3.40
N MET A 46 8.07 -0.66 2.47
CA MET A 46 7.98 -0.38 1.03
C MET A 46 6.53 -0.37 0.54
N CYS A 47 5.71 -1.35 0.93
CA CYS A 47 4.28 -1.38 0.55
C CYS A 47 3.54 -0.11 0.99
N ILE A 48 3.80 0.36 2.22
CA ILE A 48 3.17 1.55 2.77
C ILE A 48 3.66 2.82 2.06
N ILE A 49 4.97 2.95 1.83
CA ILE A 49 5.57 4.10 1.12
C ILE A 49 5.03 4.18 -0.31
N ASP A 50 4.95 3.04 -1.00
CA ASP A 50 4.42 2.95 -2.35
C ASP A 50 2.93 3.33 -2.38
N PHE A 51 2.15 2.82 -1.43
CA PHE A 51 0.74 3.18 -1.29
C PHE A 51 0.53 4.67 -1.04
N ASP A 52 1.27 5.28 -0.10
CA ASP A 52 1.23 6.71 0.19
C ASP A 52 1.59 7.55 -1.05
N THR A 53 2.64 7.15 -1.76
CA THR A 53 3.12 7.86 -2.95
C THR A 53 2.08 7.85 -4.07
N ILE A 54 1.58 6.66 -4.43
CA ILE A 54 0.59 6.52 -5.52
C ILE A 54 -0.70 7.22 -5.12
N THR A 55 -1.20 7.01 -3.90
CA THR A 55 -2.46 7.62 -3.48
C THR A 55 -2.38 9.15 -3.45
N SER A 56 -1.24 9.70 -3.05
CA SER A 56 -1.01 11.16 -3.05
C SER A 56 -0.88 11.76 -4.46
N MET A 57 -0.44 10.97 -5.44
CA MET A 57 -0.20 11.44 -6.82
C MET A 57 -1.39 11.21 -7.75
N GLU A 58 -1.94 10.01 -7.74
CA GLU A 58 -2.93 9.51 -8.69
C GLU A 58 -4.32 9.32 -8.05
N GLY A 59 -4.43 9.49 -6.73
CA GLY A 59 -5.66 9.24 -5.97
C GLY A 59 -5.81 7.79 -5.51
N PHE A 60 -6.90 7.50 -4.79
CA PHE A 60 -7.11 6.17 -4.22
C PHE A 60 -7.30 5.09 -5.29
N SER A 61 -6.30 4.22 -5.40
CA SER A 61 -6.18 3.17 -6.41
C SER A 61 -6.50 1.79 -5.84
N THR A 62 -7.18 0.93 -6.60
CA THR A 62 -7.46 -0.47 -6.25
C THR A 62 -7.07 -1.41 -7.42
N PRO A 63 -7.09 -2.75 -7.25
CA PRO A 63 -6.52 -3.63 -8.26
C PRO A 63 -7.17 -3.68 -9.64
N PHE A 64 -8.50 -3.60 -9.71
CA PHE A 64 -9.27 -3.60 -10.95
C PHE A 64 -9.72 -2.18 -11.34
N PHE A 65 -9.55 -1.23 -10.43
CA PHE A 65 -9.75 0.20 -10.63
C PHE A 65 -8.43 0.96 -10.33
N GLY A 66 -7.36 0.63 -11.08
CA GLY A 66 -6.09 1.35 -10.96
C GLY A 66 -4.81 0.54 -11.17
N GLU A 67 -3.82 0.76 -10.31
CA GLU A 67 -2.39 0.52 -10.55
C GLU A 67 -1.86 -0.75 -9.85
N TYR A 68 -2.66 -1.41 -9.03
CA TYR A 68 -2.19 -2.53 -8.19
C TYR A 68 -2.59 -3.90 -8.74
N THR A 69 -1.79 -4.93 -8.44
CA THR A 69 -2.27 -6.31 -8.56
C THR A 69 -3.00 -6.72 -7.28
N PRO A 70 -3.95 -7.67 -7.33
CA PRO A 70 -4.63 -8.16 -6.13
C PRO A 70 -3.67 -8.70 -5.07
N GLU A 71 -2.60 -9.37 -5.49
CA GLU A 71 -1.59 -9.93 -4.60
C GLU A 71 -0.81 -8.83 -3.87
N TYR A 72 -0.41 -7.80 -4.59
CA TYR A 72 0.35 -6.70 -4.01
C TYR A 72 -0.52 -5.83 -3.11
N TYR A 73 -1.78 -5.61 -3.49
CA TYR A 73 -2.75 -4.91 -2.65
C TYR A 73 -3.02 -5.64 -1.34
N ALA A 74 -3.05 -6.98 -1.35
CA ALA A 74 -3.13 -7.77 -0.13
C ALA A 74 -1.88 -7.60 0.77
N GLN A 75 -0.70 -7.41 0.18
CA GLN A 75 0.52 -7.08 0.94
C GLN A 75 0.44 -5.69 1.57
N ILE A 76 -0.11 -4.69 0.86
CA ILE A 76 -0.38 -3.36 1.42
C ILE A 76 -1.32 -3.48 2.63
N ILE A 77 -2.45 -4.19 2.50
CA ILE A 77 -3.38 -4.42 3.63
C ILE A 77 -2.65 -5.05 4.82
N ALA A 78 -1.84 -6.09 4.57
CA ALA A 78 -1.06 -6.73 5.62
C ALA A 78 -0.05 -5.76 6.28
N ALA A 79 0.59 -4.90 5.49
CA ALA A 79 1.52 -3.90 5.97
C ALA A 79 0.85 -2.90 6.94
N PHE A 80 -0.32 -2.36 6.58
CA PHE A 80 -1.10 -1.51 7.48
C PHE A 80 -1.49 -2.22 8.79
N ARG A 81 -1.88 -3.51 8.72
CA ARG A 81 -2.17 -4.30 9.93
C ARG A 81 -0.96 -4.43 10.85
N VAL A 82 0.23 -4.70 10.32
CA VAL A 82 1.41 -4.97 11.16
C VAL A 82 1.94 -3.71 11.84
N ILE A 83 1.77 -2.52 11.25
CA ILE A 83 2.12 -1.25 11.91
C ILE A 83 1.08 -0.82 12.97
N GLY A 84 -0.03 -1.56 13.07
CA GLY A 84 -1.11 -1.29 14.02
C GLY A 84 -2.22 -0.38 13.49
N ASP A 85 -2.21 -0.08 12.20
CA ASP A 85 -3.25 0.72 11.55
C ASP A 85 -4.39 -0.19 11.07
N ALA A 86 -5.24 -0.57 12.03
CA ALA A 86 -6.36 -1.44 11.74
C ALA A 86 -7.43 -0.76 10.87
N GLN A 87 -7.64 0.54 11.05
CA GLN A 87 -8.70 1.27 10.36
C GLN A 87 -8.41 1.32 8.86
N ASP A 88 -7.23 1.77 8.45
CA ASP A 88 -6.88 1.83 7.04
C ASP A 88 -6.86 0.45 6.42
N ALA A 89 -6.32 -0.55 7.13
CA ALA A 89 -6.36 -1.92 6.65
C ALA A 89 -7.79 -2.49 6.48
N ASP A 90 -8.76 -2.06 7.28
CA ASP A 90 -10.17 -2.41 7.11
C ASP A 90 -10.79 -1.71 5.89
N ILE A 91 -10.48 -0.43 5.70
CA ILE A 91 -10.93 0.35 4.53
C ILE A 91 -10.39 -0.27 3.24
N LEU A 92 -9.09 -0.56 3.18
CA LEU A 92 -8.44 -1.18 2.03
C LEU A 92 -9.03 -2.58 1.75
N ALA A 93 -9.31 -3.37 2.79
CA ALA A 93 -9.94 -4.68 2.60
C ALA A 93 -11.36 -4.58 2.02
N GLU A 94 -12.14 -3.57 2.44
CA GLU A 94 -13.46 -3.31 1.87
C GLU A 94 -13.39 -2.78 0.44
N ALA A 95 -12.42 -1.90 0.13
CA ALA A 95 -12.16 -1.42 -1.22
C ALA A 95 -11.84 -2.59 -2.16
N LEU A 96 -10.94 -3.49 -1.77
CA LEU A 96 -10.63 -4.72 -2.53
C LEU A 96 -11.88 -5.59 -2.77
N ARG A 97 -12.74 -5.73 -1.76
CA ARG A 97 -13.97 -6.52 -1.85
C ARG A 97 -14.96 -5.89 -2.84
N LEU A 98 -15.15 -4.58 -2.76
CA LEU A 98 -16.03 -3.83 -3.67
C LEU A 98 -15.50 -3.89 -5.10
N ASP A 99 -14.23 -3.61 -5.29
CA ASP A 99 -13.58 -3.61 -6.60
C ASP A 99 -13.74 -4.96 -7.32
N ALA A 100 -13.46 -6.07 -6.61
CA ALA A 100 -13.68 -7.41 -7.15
C ALA A 100 -15.16 -7.71 -7.47
N GLN A 101 -16.09 -7.26 -6.62
CA GLN A 101 -17.52 -7.43 -6.84
C GLN A 101 -18.00 -6.66 -8.09
N TYR A 102 -17.55 -5.41 -8.24
CA TYR A 102 -17.94 -4.56 -9.36
C TYR A 102 -17.28 -5.03 -10.67
N GLN A 103 -16.07 -5.56 -10.62
CA GLN A 103 -15.43 -6.22 -11.77
C GLN A 103 -16.28 -7.41 -12.26
N GLU A 104 -16.75 -8.29 -11.37
CA GLU A 104 -17.61 -9.43 -11.75
C GLU A 104 -18.92 -8.98 -12.40
N MET A 105 -19.53 -7.91 -11.87
CA MET A 105 -20.74 -7.32 -12.43
C MET A 105 -20.47 -6.70 -13.81
N SER A 106 -19.35 -6.00 -13.96
CA SER A 106 -18.91 -5.39 -15.23
C SER A 106 -18.64 -6.45 -16.30
N ASP A 107 -17.96 -7.55 -15.95
CA ASP A 107 -17.72 -8.69 -16.85
C ASP A 107 -19.02 -9.35 -17.34
N SER A 108 -20.11 -9.17 -16.57
CA SER A 108 -21.44 -9.71 -16.86
C SER A 108 -22.39 -8.67 -17.48
N ALA A 109 -21.93 -7.43 -17.74
CA ALA A 109 -22.77 -6.36 -18.25
C ALA A 109 -23.32 -6.66 -19.65
N ALA A 110 -24.55 -6.24 -19.92
CA ALA A 110 -25.21 -6.49 -21.21
C ALA A 110 -24.64 -5.62 -22.34
N ASP A 111 -24.19 -4.41 -22.00
CA ASP A 111 -23.58 -3.44 -22.91
C ASP A 111 -22.65 -2.47 -22.16
N ASP A 112 -21.93 -1.66 -22.94
CA ASP A 112 -20.96 -0.68 -22.43
C ASP A 112 -21.63 0.37 -21.51
N ALA A 113 -22.91 0.71 -21.73
CA ALA A 113 -23.57 1.71 -20.90
C ALA A 113 -23.89 1.20 -19.50
N GLU A 114 -24.20 -0.09 -19.35
CA GLU A 114 -24.31 -0.73 -18.05
C GLU A 114 -22.95 -0.81 -17.34
N SER A 115 -21.88 -1.14 -18.08
CA SER A 115 -20.51 -1.16 -17.55
C SER A 115 -20.06 0.23 -17.05
N ASP A 116 -20.27 1.27 -17.84
CA ASP A 116 -19.95 2.66 -17.48
C ASP A 116 -20.67 3.08 -16.19
N ARG A 117 -21.95 2.73 -16.04
CA ARG A 117 -22.72 3.01 -14.82
C ARG A 117 -22.15 2.29 -13.60
N LEU A 118 -21.71 1.04 -13.75
CA LEU A 118 -21.10 0.28 -12.66
C LEU A 118 -19.76 0.89 -12.24
N SER A 119 -18.98 1.37 -13.21
CA SER A 119 -17.74 2.11 -12.96
C SER A 119 -17.98 3.40 -12.16
N ASP A 120 -18.98 4.20 -12.55
CA ASP A 120 -19.36 5.41 -11.82
C ASP A 120 -19.83 5.08 -10.39
N GLU A 121 -20.67 4.05 -10.22
CA GLU A 121 -21.13 3.60 -8.90
C GLU A 121 -19.98 3.10 -8.01
N LEU A 122 -18.99 2.40 -8.57
CA LEU A 122 -17.79 1.98 -7.86
C LEU A 122 -16.95 3.19 -7.44
N SER A 123 -16.71 4.13 -8.36
CA SER A 123 -15.93 5.34 -8.11
C SER A 123 -16.50 6.14 -6.93
N GLU A 124 -17.82 6.34 -6.87
CA GLU A 124 -18.48 7.02 -5.74
C GLU A 124 -18.21 6.30 -4.40
N LYS A 125 -18.29 4.96 -4.38
CA LYS A 125 -18.03 4.16 -3.17
C LYS A 125 -16.58 4.20 -2.73
N LEU A 126 -15.65 4.14 -3.68
CA LEU A 126 -14.23 4.25 -3.38
C LEU A 126 -13.89 5.64 -2.85
N SER A 127 -14.47 6.71 -3.41
CA SER A 127 -14.33 8.06 -2.86
C SER A 127 -14.89 8.20 -1.45
N GLU A 128 -16.02 7.54 -1.12
CA GLU A 128 -16.54 7.51 0.25
C GLU A 128 -15.55 6.83 1.21
N LEU A 129 -14.98 5.69 0.82
CA LEU A 129 -13.97 4.97 1.60
C LEU A 129 -12.68 5.79 1.78
N GLU A 130 -12.23 6.46 0.72
CA GLU A 130 -11.04 7.30 0.72
C GLU A 130 -11.09 8.39 1.80
N THR A 131 -12.27 8.95 2.07
CA THR A 131 -12.44 9.96 3.14
C THR A 131 -12.07 9.44 4.54
N GLY A 132 -12.07 8.12 4.74
CA GLY A 132 -11.71 7.47 6.00
C GLY A 132 -10.23 7.13 6.15
N LEU A 133 -9.43 7.28 5.08
CA LEU A 133 -8.00 6.95 5.10
C LEU A 133 -7.20 7.94 5.95
N TYR A 134 -6.02 7.54 6.45
CA TYR A 134 -5.09 8.45 7.15
C TYR A 134 -4.84 9.78 6.42
N LEU A 135 -4.83 9.78 5.08
CA LEU A 135 -4.65 10.99 4.26
C LEU A 135 -5.74 12.05 4.49
N ASN A 136 -6.93 11.62 4.90
CA ASN A 136 -8.11 12.46 5.09
C ASN A 136 -8.57 12.55 6.56
N THR A 137 -7.76 12.02 7.49
CA THR A 137 -8.06 12.02 8.92
C THR A 137 -6.87 12.54 9.73
N ASP A 138 -7.02 12.61 11.07
CA ASP A 138 -5.93 12.99 11.97
C ASP A 138 -5.01 11.79 12.31
N ALA A 139 -5.15 10.65 11.62
CA ALA A 139 -4.32 9.48 11.86
C ALA A 139 -2.90 9.70 11.31
N ASP A 140 -1.89 9.47 12.17
CA ASP A 140 -0.48 9.63 11.80
C ASP A 140 0.13 8.26 11.46
N MET A 141 -0.16 7.80 10.25
CA MET A 141 0.35 6.54 9.70
C MET A 141 1.90 6.50 9.76
N TRP A 142 2.56 7.61 9.42
CA TRP A 142 4.02 7.72 9.42
C TRP A 142 4.61 7.48 10.81
N ALA A 143 4.04 8.09 11.86
CA ALA A 143 4.48 7.83 13.23
C ALA A 143 4.27 6.37 13.65
N MET A 144 3.20 5.71 13.17
CA MET A 144 3.00 4.28 13.42
C MET A 144 4.06 3.44 12.72
N LEU A 145 4.35 3.72 11.45
CA LEU A 145 5.39 3.03 10.67
C LEU A 145 6.78 3.22 11.28
N TYR A 146 7.17 4.44 11.64
CA TYR A 146 8.49 4.71 12.22
C TYR A 146 8.71 3.95 13.52
N ARG A 147 7.72 4.00 14.43
CA ARG A 147 7.78 3.26 15.69
C ARG A 147 7.90 1.75 15.45
N TRP A 148 7.11 1.22 14.53
CA TRP A 148 7.16 -0.21 14.21
C TRP A 148 8.51 -0.64 13.61
N LEU A 149 9.10 0.20 12.75
CA LEU A 149 10.44 -0.03 12.21
C LEU A 149 11.51 0.01 13.31
N ASP A 150 11.48 1.01 14.21
CA ASP A 150 12.40 1.08 15.35
C ASP A 150 12.35 -0.20 16.19
N GLU A 151 11.16 -0.71 16.47
CA GLU A 151 10.97 -1.96 17.22
C GLU A 151 11.54 -3.19 16.48
N ASN A 152 11.45 -3.24 15.15
CA ASN A 152 12.01 -4.35 14.36
C ASN A 152 13.52 -4.25 14.26
N LEU A 153 14.07 -3.05 14.07
CA LEU A 153 15.52 -2.81 14.03
C LEU A 153 16.20 -3.20 15.34
N GLN A 154 15.55 -2.99 16.49
CA GLN A 154 16.05 -3.41 17.80
C GLN A 154 16.09 -4.94 18.00
N LYS A 155 15.33 -5.71 17.21
CA LYS A 155 15.25 -7.17 17.32
C LYS A 155 16.28 -7.90 16.44
N LEU A 156 16.95 -7.17 15.55
CA LEU A 156 17.98 -7.70 14.63
C LEU A 156 19.30 -8.03 15.32
#